data_AF-A0A941AG58-F1
#
_entry.id   AF-A0A941AG58-F1
#
_cell.length_a   1.000
_cell.length_b   1.000
_cell.length_c   1.000
_cell.angle_alpha   90.00
_cell.angle_beta   90.00
_cell.angle_gamma   90.00
#
_symmetry.space_group_name_H-M   'P 1'
#
loop_
_entity.id
_entity.type
_entity.pdbx_description
1 polymer ?
#
loop_
_entity_poly.entity_id
_entity_poly.type
_entity_poly.pdbx_seq_one_letter_code
_entity_poly.pdbx_strand_id
1 'polypeptide(L)' 'VVACPAILLKGPDMLGERVFTPNFPLKHAHKDMRLAVETGKALGIPTPVTKAACDLFGAARDKGFGDRDLSAVMRALTDV' A
#
# COMPACT_ATOMS: atom_id res chain seq x y z
N VAL A 1 -17.86 6.08 -1.20
CA VAL A 1 -16.56 5.85 -1.89
C VAL A 1 -16.20 6.98 -2.84
N VAL A 2 -17.14 7.53 -3.62
CA VAL A 2 -16.91 8.53 -4.70
C VAL A 2 -16.25 9.84 -4.23
N ALA A 3 -16.35 10.23 -2.95
CA ALA A 3 -15.76 11.48 -2.44
C ALA A 3 -14.53 11.30 -1.53
N CYS A 4 -13.90 10.12 -1.48
CA CYS A 4 -12.71 9.93 -0.65
C CYS A 4 -11.50 10.66 -1.28
N PRO A 5 -10.88 11.65 -0.60
CA PRO A 5 -9.77 12.43 -1.18
C PRO A 5 -8.58 11.58 -1.62
N ALA A 6 -8.26 10.52 -0.87
CA ALA A 6 -7.17 9.61 -1.23
C ALA A 6 -7.44 8.83 -2.52
N ILE A 7 -8.69 8.42 -2.76
CA ILE A 7 -9.10 7.75 -4.00
C ILE A 7 -9.11 8.74 -5.16
N LEU A 8 -9.64 9.95 -4.94
CA LEU A 8 -9.66 11.00 -5.97
C LEU A 8 -8.25 11.42 -6.40
N LEU A 9 -7.30 11.47 -5.46
CA LEU A 9 -5.91 11.84 -5.76
C LEU A 9 -5.15 10.73 -6.51
N LYS A 10 -5.34 9.46 -6.13
CA LYS A 10 -4.54 8.33 -6.66
C LYS A 10 -5.19 7.63 -7.85
N GLY A 11 -6.52 7.62 -7.92
CA GLY A 11 -7.30 6.92 -8.93
C GLY A 11 -6.90 7.23 -10.37
N PRO A 12 -6.70 8.51 -10.76
CA PRO A 12 -6.28 8.86 -12.12
C PRO A 12 -4.96 8.20 -12.53
N ASP A 13 -3.95 8.19 -11.66
CA ASP A 13 -2.66 7.56 -11.97
C ASP A 13 -2.73 6.02 -11.91
N MET A 14 -3.53 5.46 -10.99
CA MET A 14 -3.78 4.01 -10.95
C MET A 14 -4.40 3.47 -12.25
N LEU A 15 -5.26 4.25 -12.90
CA LEU A 15 -6.00 3.83 -14.10
C LEU A 15 -5.42 4.39 -15.41
N GLY A 16 -4.59 5.44 -15.34
CA GLY A 16 -4.00 6.14 -16.48
C GLY A 16 -2.60 5.64 -16.82
N GLU A 17 -1.64 6.55 -16.85
CA GLU A 17 -0.25 6.29 -17.26
C GLU A 17 0.54 5.41 -16.27
N ARG A 18 0.06 5.25 -15.03
CA ARG A 18 0.66 4.38 -14.01
C ARG A 18 2.12 4.71 -13.71
N VAL A 19 2.40 6.01 -13.53
CA VAL A 19 3.74 6.56 -13.25
C VAL A 19 4.10 6.39 -11.78
N PHE A 20 3.10 6.45 -10.89
CA PHE A 20 3.21 6.31 -9.44
C PHE A 20 4.24 7.25 -8.81
N THR A 21 4.16 8.53 -9.19
CA THR A 21 4.98 9.60 -8.61
C THR A 21 4.69 9.69 -7.11
N PRO A 22 5.71 9.57 -6.24
CA PRO A 22 5.51 9.39 -4.81
C PRO A 22 4.95 10.65 -4.14
N ASN A 23 3.70 10.57 -3.67
CA ASN A 23 3.18 11.48 -2.63
C ASN A 23 3.36 10.85 -1.26
N PHE A 24 3.16 9.53 -1.17
CA PHE A 24 3.48 8.75 0.00
C PHE A 24 4.15 7.42 -0.41
N PRO A 25 5.47 7.28 -0.20
CA PRO A 25 6.22 6.12 -0.66
C PRO A 25 5.69 4.79 -0.12
N LEU A 26 5.61 3.79 -0.99
CA LEU A 26 5.11 2.44 -0.69
C LEU A 26 5.87 1.79 0.48
N LYS A 27 7.19 1.97 0.53
CA LYS A 27 8.03 1.46 1.63
C LYS A 27 7.62 2.02 3.00
N HIS A 28 7.11 3.25 3.06
CA HIS A 28 6.64 3.86 4.30
C HIS A 28 5.27 3.32 4.69
N ALA A 29 4.34 3.17 3.74
CA ALA A 29 3.07 2.50 3.99
C ALA A 29 3.28 1.08 4.54
N HIS A 30 4.19 0.30 3.94
CA HIS A 30 4.55 -1.04 4.42
C HIS A 30 5.08 -1.02 5.87
N LYS A 31 5.98 -0.08 6.19
CA LYS A 31 6.48 0.11 7.56
C LYS A 31 5.34 0.38 8.54
N ASP A 32 4.44 1.30 8.20
CA ASP A 32 3.37 1.71 9.12
C ASP A 32 2.36 0.58 9.37
N MET A 33 2.04 -0.21 8.33
CA MET A 33 1.23 -1.42 8.48
C MET A 33 1.90 -2.48 9.36
N ARG A 34 3.22 -2.68 9.21
CA ARG A 34 3.97 -3.62 10.07
C ARG A 34 3.88 -3.19 11.54
N LEU A 35 4.05 -1.90 11.83
CA LEU A 35 3.91 -1.37 13.19
C LEU A 35 2.49 -1.59 13.75
N ALA A 36 1.46 -1.36 12.92
CA ALA A 36 0.06 -1.59 13.33
C ALA A 36 -0.22 -3.07 13.64
N VAL A 37 0.28 -4.00 12.81
CA VAL A 37 0.17 -5.44 13.03
C VAL A 37 0.89 -5.88 14.31
N GLU A 38 2.13 -5.41 14.51
CA GLU A 38 2.93 -5.72 15.71
C GLU A 38 2.25 -5.21 16.98
N THR A 39 1.66 -4.02 16.92
CA THR A 39 0.89 -3.44 18.03
C THR A 39 -0.36 -4.26 18.33
N GLY A 40 -1.13 -4.62 17.30
CA GLY A 40 -2.30 -5.49 17.47
C GLY A 40 -1.94 -6.82 18.13
N LYS A 41 -0.83 -7.44 17.68
CA LYS A 41 -0.31 -8.68 18.28
C LYS A 41 0.06 -8.49 19.75
N ALA A 42 0.74 -7.40 20.11
CA ALA A 42 1.14 -7.12 21.50
C ALA A 42 -0.06 -6.92 22.44
N LEU A 43 -1.18 -6.40 21.91
CA LEU A 43 -2.42 -6.18 22.66
C LEU A 43 -3.42 -7.34 22.59
N GLY A 44 -3.08 -8.44 21.89
CA GLY A 44 -4.01 -9.55 21.65
C GLY A 44 -5.21 -9.19 20.76
N ILE A 45 -5.10 -8.12 19.96
CA ILE A 45 -6.15 -7.66 19.04
C ILE A 45 -5.85 -8.20 17.63
N PRO A 46 -6.72 -9.06 17.06
CA PRO A 46 -6.53 -9.58 15.71
C PRO A 46 -6.63 -8.47 14.66
N THR A 47 -5.68 -8.44 13.72
CA THR A 47 -5.65 -7.47 12.61
C THR A 47 -5.54 -8.16 11.23
N PRO A 48 -6.43 -9.11 10.90
CA PRO A 48 -6.26 -9.98 9.72
C PRO A 48 -6.20 -9.21 8.39
N VAL A 49 -7.04 -8.18 8.23
CA VAL A 49 -7.06 -7.35 7.01
C VAL A 49 -5.77 -6.54 6.88
N THR A 50 -5.31 -5.91 7.97
CA THR A 50 -4.06 -5.14 7.98
C THR A 50 -2.86 -6.04 7.73
N LYS A 51 -2.85 -7.28 8.26
CA LYS A 51 -1.78 -8.25 8.00
C LYS A 51 -1.73 -8.64 6.52
N ALA A 52 -2.87 -8.97 5.92
CA ALA A 52 -2.93 -9.29 4.49
C ALA A 52 -2.45 -8.11 3.63
N ALA A 53 -2.89 -6.90 3.95
CA ALA A 53 -2.38 -5.70 3.27
C ALA A 53 -0.86 -5.54 3.46
N CYS A 54 -0.35 -5.66 4.69
CA CYS A 54 1.08 -5.59 4.98
C CYS A 54 1.90 -6.54 4.10
N ASP A 55 1.45 -7.78 3.93
CA ASP A 55 2.14 -8.78 3.10
C ASP A 55 2.15 -8.40 1.61
N LEU A 56 1.02 -7.92 1.09
CA LEU A 56 0.93 -7.44 -0.30
C LEU A 56 1.84 -6.24 -0.56
N PHE A 57 1.90 -5.32 0.39
CA PHE A 57 2.80 -4.16 0.33
C PHE A 57 4.27 -4.57 0.47
N GLY A 58 4.58 -5.59 1.28
CA GLY A 58 5.90 -6.20 1.36
C GLY A 58 6.33 -6.80 0.03
N ALA A 59 5.46 -7.60 -0.59
CA ALA A 59 5.70 -8.18 -1.92
C ALA A 59 5.91 -7.10 -3.00
N ALA A 60 5.10 -6.03 -2.98
CA ALA A 60 5.26 -4.92 -3.92
C ALA A 60 6.58 -4.16 -3.74
N ARG A 61 6.99 -3.93 -2.49
CA ARG A 61 8.30 -3.35 -2.17
C ARG A 61 9.43 -4.22 -2.74
N ASP A 62 9.35 -5.52 -2.54
CA ASP A 62 10.38 -6.47 -2.98
C ASP A 62 10.48 -6.59 -4.51
N LYS A 63 9.38 -6.28 -5.21
CA LYS A 63 9.36 -6.08 -6.68
C LYS A 63 9.96 -4.73 -7.14
N GLY A 64 10.52 -3.92 -6.25
CA GLY A 64 11.19 -2.65 -6.59
C GLY A 64 10.27 -1.42 -6.59
N PHE A 65 9.01 -1.53 -6.15
CA PHE A 65 8.09 -0.39 -6.09
C PHE A 65 8.22 0.45 -4.81
N GLY A 66 9.19 0.16 -3.95
CA GLY A 66 9.32 0.79 -2.63
C GLY A 66 9.35 2.32 -2.63
N ASP A 67 9.98 2.94 -3.64
CA ASP A 67 10.09 4.40 -3.79
C ASP A 67 8.99 5.04 -4.63
N ARG A 68 8.05 4.23 -5.15
CA ARG A 68 6.85 4.71 -5.84
C ARG A 68 5.75 5.03 -4.84
N ASP A 69 4.73 5.76 -5.28
CA ASP A 69 3.54 5.99 -4.44
C ASP A 69 2.93 4.65 -3.99
N LEU A 70 2.34 4.60 -2.80
CA LEU A 70 1.71 3.38 -2.29
C LEU A 70 0.66 2.77 -3.24
N SER A 71 0.05 3.58 -4.10
CA SER A 71 -0.90 3.11 -5.11
C SER A 71 -0.26 2.17 -6.15
N ALA A 72 1.07 2.16 -6.27
CA ALA A 72 1.83 1.23 -7.09
C ALA A 72 1.66 -0.25 -6.66
N VAL A 73 1.14 -0.51 -5.46
CA VAL A 73 0.77 -1.87 -5.03
C VAL A 73 -0.19 -2.53 -6.02
N MET A 74 -1.07 -1.77 -6.67
CA MET A 74 -1.98 -2.31 -7.68
C MET A 74 -1.21 -2.86 -8.87
N ARG A 75 -0.24 -2.09 -9.40
CA ARG A 75 0.61 -2.53 -10.50
C ARG A 75 1.44 -3.74 -10.12
N ALA A 76 2.06 -3.73 -8.94
CA ALA A 76 2.86 -4.84 -8.44
C ALA A 76 2.07 -6.16 -8.31
N LEU A 77 0.74 -6.11 -8.16
CA LEU A 77 -0.12 -7.29 -8.03
C LEU A 77 -0.80 -7.70 -9.33
N THR A 78 -0.87 -6.82 -10.33
CA THR A 78 -1.65 -7.05 -11.57
C THR A 78 -0.77 -7.21 -12.81
N ASP A 79 0.45 -6.68 -12.80
CA ASP A 79 1.42 -6.90 -13.86
C ASP A 79 2.02 -8.32 -13.67
N VAL A 80 1.65 -9.23 -14.58
CA VAL A 80 2.20 -10.59 -14.75
C VAL A 80 3.32 -10.55 -15.77
#